data_AF-A0A834AGD5-F1
#
_entry.id   AF-A0A834AGD5-F1
#
_cell.length_a   1.000
_cell.length_b   1.000
_cell.length_c   1.000
_cell.angle_alpha   90.00
_cell.angle_beta   90.00
_cell.angle_gamma   90.00
#
_symmetry.space_group_name_H-M   'P 1'
#
loop_
_entity.id
_entity.type
_entity.pdbx_description
1 polymer ?
#
loop_
_entity_poly.entity_id
_entity_poly.type
_entity_poly.pdbx_seq_one_letter_code
_entity_poly.pdbx_strand_id
1 'polypeptide(L)'
;MFCAHEYSDWTCSGVVGMDATSPGRSVINSRLNSTQGEIRVGPSHQAKLPDLQPFPSPDGDTVTQHEELVWMPGVNDCDLLMYLRAARSMAAFAGMCDGGSTEDGCVAASRDDTTLNALNTLHESGYDAGKALQRLVKKPVPKLIEKCWTEDEVKRFVKGLRQYGKNFFRIRKELLPNKETEHRCLTSKQKNFGD
;
A
#
# COMPACT_ATOMS: atom_id res chain seq x y z
N MET A 1 16.65 -25.09 16.30
CA MET A 1 18.08 -25.37 16.01
C MET A 1 18.42 -24.62 14.72
N PHE A 2 18.91 -23.39 14.83
CA PHE A 2 19.40 -22.59 13.71
C PHE A 2 20.86 -22.24 14.02
N CYS A 3 21.77 -22.61 13.11
CA CYS A 3 23.19 -22.30 13.19
C CYS A 3 23.41 -20.81 12.91
N ALA A 4 24.21 -20.17 13.76
CA ALA A 4 24.85 -18.89 13.51
C ALA A 4 25.99 -19.06 12.50
N HIS A 5 26.22 -18.05 11.66
CA HIS A 5 27.51 -17.89 10.99
C HIS A 5 27.95 -16.42 11.07
N GLU A 6 29.23 -16.28 11.39
CA GLU A 6 29.94 -15.13 11.95
C GLU A 6 30.14 -13.92 11.03
N TYR A 7 30.29 -12.79 11.73
CA TYR A 7 30.90 -11.52 11.31
C TYR A 7 32.43 -11.67 11.24
N SER A 8 33.09 -11.08 10.23
CA SER A 8 34.51 -10.70 10.36
C SER A 8 34.88 -9.55 9.41
N ASP A 9 35.29 -8.44 10.02
CA ASP A 9 36.48 -7.63 9.74
C ASP A 9 36.71 -7.02 8.34
N TRP A 10 36.41 -5.72 8.25
CA TRP A 10 37.05 -4.80 7.30
C TRP A 10 38.03 -3.89 8.04
N THR A 11 39.31 -4.27 8.08
CA THR A 11 40.40 -3.39 8.49
C THR A 11 40.91 -2.57 7.29
N CYS A 12 40.77 -1.25 7.37
CA CYS A 12 41.45 -0.30 6.48
C CYS A 12 42.97 -0.42 6.64
N SER A 13 43.68 -0.83 5.59
CA SER A 13 45.14 -0.67 5.49
C SER A 13 45.45 0.49 4.53
N GLY A 14 46.07 1.54 5.08
CA GLY A 14 46.59 2.67 4.33
C GLY A 14 47.82 2.30 3.51
N VAL A 15 47.94 2.90 2.32
CA VAL A 15 49.15 2.84 1.49
C VAL A 15 49.69 4.26 1.31
N VAL A 16 51.01 4.33 1.52
CA VAL A 16 51.89 5.49 1.60
C VAL A 16 52.12 6.10 0.21
N GLY A 17 52.36 7.43 0.16
CA GLY A 17 52.45 8.22 -1.07
C GLY A 17 53.73 8.05 -1.90
N MET A 18 53.66 8.57 -3.13
CA MET A 18 54.79 8.88 -4.01
C MET A 18 54.47 10.15 -4.83
N ASP A 19 55.30 11.16 -4.67
CA ASP A 19 55.32 12.39 -5.47
C ASP A 19 55.88 12.14 -6.88
N ALA A 20 55.27 12.76 -7.90
CA ALA A 20 55.93 13.04 -9.17
C ALA A 20 55.33 14.31 -9.81
N THR A 21 56.19 15.33 -9.95
CA THR A 21 55.92 16.60 -10.64
C THR A 21 56.19 16.47 -12.13
N SER A 22 55.26 16.87 -13.01
CA SER A 22 55.51 17.68 -14.25
C SER A 22 54.31 17.77 -15.23
N PRO A 23 54.29 18.73 -16.18
CA PRO A 23 53.14 19.62 -16.38
C PRO A 23 52.34 19.41 -17.68
N GLY A 24 51.15 20.02 -17.71
CA GLY A 24 50.54 20.58 -18.92
C GLY A 24 49.59 19.67 -19.70
N ARG A 25 48.27 19.83 -19.49
CA ARG A 25 47.29 19.67 -20.57
C ARG A 25 45.98 20.40 -20.29
N SER A 26 45.70 21.36 -21.16
CA SER A 26 44.40 21.83 -21.64
C SER A 26 43.24 21.87 -20.65
N VAL A 27 42.84 23.11 -20.32
CA VAL A 27 41.51 23.47 -19.84
C VAL A 27 40.46 22.89 -20.78
N ILE A 28 39.78 21.83 -20.36
CA ILE A 28 38.49 21.44 -20.91
C ILE A 28 37.45 22.19 -20.11
N ASN A 29 36.90 23.24 -20.72
CA ASN A 29 35.82 24.04 -20.17
C ASN A 29 34.51 23.25 -20.29
N SER A 30 34.39 22.17 -19.54
CA SER A 30 33.13 21.44 -19.41
C SER A 30 32.38 22.06 -18.24
N ARG A 31 31.44 22.97 -18.54
CA ARG A 31 30.33 23.29 -17.62
C ARG A 31 29.47 22.03 -17.48
N LEU A 32 29.99 21.02 -16.80
CA LEU A 32 29.20 19.92 -16.27
C LEU A 32 28.58 20.50 -15.01
N ASN A 33 27.29 20.77 -15.09
CA ASN A 33 26.49 20.96 -13.88
C ASN A 33 26.82 19.78 -12.98
N SER A 34 27.49 20.02 -11.85
CA SER A 34 27.83 18.97 -10.92
C SER A 34 26.51 18.42 -10.38
N THR A 35 26.03 17.32 -10.95
CA THR A 35 24.95 16.50 -10.37
C THR A 35 25.50 15.64 -9.24
N GLN A 36 26.53 16.11 -8.54
CA GLN A 36 27.12 15.41 -7.43
C GLN A 36 26.21 15.63 -6.22
N GLY A 37 25.25 14.71 -6.05
CA GLY A 37 24.61 14.55 -4.76
C GLY A 37 25.70 14.31 -3.73
N GLU A 38 25.95 15.30 -2.87
CA GLU A 38 26.97 15.23 -1.84
C GLU A 38 26.34 14.77 -0.53
N ILE A 39 26.88 13.71 0.06
CA ILE A 39 26.47 13.24 1.39
C ILE A 39 27.04 14.19 2.42
N ARG A 40 26.16 14.82 3.19
CA ARG A 40 26.57 15.73 4.27
C ARG A 40 26.82 14.95 5.55
N VAL A 41 27.99 15.14 6.14
CA VAL A 41 28.39 14.52 7.40
C VAL A 41 28.48 15.58 8.48
N GLY A 42 27.91 15.29 9.66
CA GLY A 42 28.01 16.12 10.85
C GLY A 42 26.78 16.01 11.76
N PRO A 43 26.85 16.52 12.99
CA PRO A 43 25.78 16.39 13.99
C PRO A 43 24.44 17.01 13.57
N SER A 44 24.43 17.95 12.62
CA SER A 44 23.22 18.56 12.05
C SER A 44 22.57 17.74 10.95
N HIS A 45 23.26 16.72 10.43
CA HIS A 45 22.81 15.87 9.33
C HIS A 45 22.66 14.40 9.74
N GLN A 46 23.32 13.98 10.82
CA GLN A 46 23.22 12.62 11.36
C GLN A 46 22.15 12.54 12.46
N ALA A 47 21.37 11.45 12.46
CA ALA A 47 20.43 11.17 13.54
C ALA A 47 21.18 10.84 14.83
N LYS A 48 20.64 11.29 15.97
CA LYS A 48 21.12 10.82 17.27
C LYS A 48 20.64 9.39 17.46
N LEU A 49 21.57 8.46 17.63
CA LEU A 49 21.24 7.07 17.90
C LEU A 49 20.64 6.98 19.31
N PRO A 50 19.49 6.31 19.48
CA PRO A 50 18.96 6.03 20.80
C PRO A 50 19.88 5.07 21.56
N ASP A 51 19.96 5.23 22.88
CA ASP A 51 20.70 4.33 23.74
C ASP A 51 20.10 2.92 23.70
N LEU A 52 20.94 1.91 23.82
CA LEU A 52 20.50 0.51 23.79
C LEU A 52 19.64 0.22 25.02
N GLN A 53 18.34 0.07 24.80
CA GLN A 53 17.40 -0.33 25.85
C GLN A 53 17.41 -1.86 25.99
N PRO A 54 17.32 -2.41 27.22
CA PRO A 54 17.12 -3.83 27.41
C PRO A 54 15.78 -4.26 26.78
N PHE A 55 15.70 -5.52 26.34
CA PHE A 55 14.48 -6.03 25.74
C PHE A 55 13.30 -5.89 26.72
N PRO A 56 12.14 -5.40 26.25
CA PRO A 56 10.95 -5.34 27.08
C PRO A 56 10.60 -6.76 27.55
N SER A 57 10.21 -6.89 28.82
CA SER A 57 9.71 -8.15 29.36
C SER A 57 8.47 -8.61 28.57
N PRO A 58 8.30 -9.91 28.31
CA PRO A 58 7.17 -10.44 27.54
C PRO A 58 5.79 -10.10 28.15
N ASP A 59 5.75 -9.73 29.43
CA ASP A 59 4.54 -9.31 30.16
C ASP A 59 4.20 -7.81 29.98
N GLY A 60 4.95 -7.08 29.15
CA GLY A 60 4.74 -5.65 28.91
C GLY A 60 3.80 -5.37 27.74
N ASP A 61 2.56 -4.94 28.06
CA ASP A 61 1.48 -4.49 27.15
C ASP A 61 1.81 -3.28 26.25
N THR A 62 3.09 -2.93 26.03
CA THR A 62 3.46 -1.66 25.38
C THR A 62 3.58 -1.73 23.85
N VAL A 63 3.60 -2.92 23.25
CA VAL A 63 3.85 -3.05 21.79
C VAL A 63 2.60 -2.79 20.95
N THR A 64 1.40 -3.02 21.48
CA THR A 64 0.15 -2.97 20.70
C THR A 64 -0.61 -1.64 20.78
N GLN A 65 -0.16 -0.65 21.56
CA GLN A 65 -0.90 0.63 21.67
C GLN A 65 -0.99 1.39 20.33
N HIS A 66 0.00 1.21 19.47
CA HIS A 66 0.10 1.94 18.20
C HIS A 66 -0.24 1.09 16.98
N GLU A 67 -0.67 -0.16 17.18
CA GLU A 67 -0.99 -1.09 16.10
C GLU A 67 -2.27 -1.88 16.41
N GLU A 68 -3.00 -2.24 15.36
CA GLU A 68 -4.16 -3.11 15.45
C GLU A 68 -3.88 -4.34 14.59
N LEU A 69 -4.01 -5.53 15.18
CA LEU A 69 -3.88 -6.77 14.45
C LEU A 69 -5.09 -6.93 13.53
N VAL A 70 -4.89 -6.85 12.23
CA VAL A 70 -5.97 -7.00 11.23
C VAL A 70 -6.04 -8.38 10.60
N TRP A 71 -4.97 -9.18 10.74
CA TRP A 71 -4.88 -10.53 10.18
C TRP A 71 -3.77 -11.36 10.82
N MET A 72 -4.03 -12.65 11.03
CA MET A 72 -3.10 -13.67 11.49
C MET A 72 -2.94 -14.75 10.42
N PRO A 73 -1.71 -15.16 10.10
CA PRO A 73 -1.48 -16.34 9.28
C PRO A 73 -1.84 -17.62 10.06
N GLY A 74 -2.19 -18.69 9.36
CA GLY A 74 -2.47 -20.01 9.97
C GLY A 74 -3.84 -20.60 9.65
N VAL A 75 -4.70 -19.87 8.93
CA VAL A 75 -5.95 -20.42 8.38
C VAL A 75 -5.62 -21.40 7.25
N ASN A 76 -6.32 -22.54 7.20
CA ASN A 76 -6.18 -23.50 6.11
C ASN A 76 -6.63 -22.88 4.77
N ASP A 77 -5.80 -22.97 3.73
CA ASP A 77 -6.08 -22.36 2.42
C ASP A 77 -7.38 -22.89 1.78
N CYS A 78 -7.68 -24.18 1.93
CA CYS A 78 -8.89 -24.78 1.35
C CYS A 78 -10.14 -24.19 1.99
N ASP A 79 -10.17 -24.12 3.32
CA ASP A 79 -11.30 -23.57 4.09
C ASP A 79 -11.44 -22.06 3.85
N LEU A 80 -10.32 -21.34 3.79
CA LEU A 80 -10.29 -19.92 3.47
C LEU A 80 -10.86 -19.66 2.07
N LEU A 81 -10.43 -20.42 1.06
CA LEU A 81 -10.94 -20.28 -0.31
C LEU A 81 -12.41 -20.64 -0.41
N MET A 82 -12.87 -21.66 0.33
CA MET A 82 -14.29 -22.03 0.38
C MET A 82 -15.13 -20.92 1.02
N TYR A 83 -14.66 -20.35 2.13
CA TYR A 83 -15.29 -19.21 2.80
C TYR A 83 -15.35 -17.98 1.89
N LEU A 84 -14.24 -17.60 1.25
CA LEU A 84 -14.20 -16.46 0.33
C LEU A 84 -15.13 -16.66 -0.86
N ARG A 85 -15.22 -17.89 -1.40
CA ARG A 85 -16.18 -18.21 -2.47
C ARG A 85 -17.62 -18.00 -2.00
N ALA A 86 -17.98 -18.50 -0.82
CA ALA A 86 -19.31 -18.31 -0.25
C ALA A 86 -19.63 -16.82 -0.02
N ALA A 87 -18.69 -16.05 0.54
CA ALA A 87 -18.84 -14.62 0.75
C ALA A 87 -19.06 -13.85 -0.57
N ARG A 88 -18.29 -14.17 -1.62
CA ARG A 88 -18.48 -13.59 -2.95
C ARG A 88 -19.81 -13.96 -3.57
N SER A 89 -20.28 -15.20 -3.39
CA SER A 89 -21.62 -15.60 -3.84
C SER A 89 -22.74 -14.82 -3.14
N MET A 90 -22.60 -14.54 -1.84
CA MET A 90 -23.55 -13.69 -1.11
C MET A 90 -23.56 -12.25 -1.64
N ALA A 91 -22.38 -11.69 -1.94
CA ALA A 91 -22.27 -10.35 -2.53
C ALA A 91 -22.85 -10.27 -3.96
N ALA A 92 -22.58 -11.28 -4.80
CA ALA A 92 -23.19 -11.37 -6.13
C ALA A 92 -24.71 -11.43 -6.05
N PHE A 93 -25.23 -12.25 -5.13
CA PHE A 93 -26.67 -12.39 -4.94
C PHE A 93 -27.32 -11.08 -4.53
N ALA A 94 -26.74 -10.35 -3.57
CA ALA A 94 -27.22 -9.02 -3.19
C ALA A 94 -27.27 -8.07 -4.40
N GLY A 95 -26.19 -8.02 -5.19
CA GLY A 95 -26.14 -7.18 -6.40
C GLY A 95 -27.18 -7.51 -7.48
N MET A 96 -27.64 -8.77 -7.55
CA MET A 96 -28.73 -9.17 -8.46
C MET A 96 -30.12 -8.86 -7.88
N CYS A 97 -30.30 -8.91 -6.56
CA CYS A 97 -31.60 -8.71 -5.92
C CYS A 97 -32.01 -7.24 -5.78
N ASP A 98 -31.07 -6.30 -5.79
CA ASP A 98 -31.34 -4.87 -5.70
C ASP A 98 -31.81 -4.24 -7.04
N GLY A 99 -32.38 -5.07 -7.94
CA GLY A 99 -32.81 -4.68 -9.28
C GLY A 99 -31.68 -4.59 -10.31
N GLY A 100 -30.49 -5.11 -9.95
CA GLY A 100 -29.33 -5.18 -10.83
C GLY A 100 -29.38 -6.35 -11.82
N SER A 101 -28.53 -6.27 -12.84
CA SER A 101 -28.36 -7.32 -13.84
C SER A 101 -27.38 -8.40 -13.34
N THR A 102 -27.24 -9.51 -14.08
CA THR A 102 -26.21 -10.52 -13.79
C THR A 102 -24.79 -9.94 -13.82
N GLU A 103 -24.58 -8.84 -14.55
CA GLU A 103 -23.30 -8.13 -14.60
C GLU A 103 -23.01 -7.37 -13.30
N ASP A 104 -24.02 -6.79 -12.66
CA ASP A 104 -23.90 -6.10 -11.37
C ASP A 104 -23.51 -7.08 -10.25
N GLY A 105 -24.08 -8.29 -10.27
CA GLY A 105 -23.68 -9.37 -9.37
C GLY A 105 -22.22 -9.80 -9.55
N CYS A 106 -21.76 -9.94 -10.81
CA CYS A 106 -20.37 -10.31 -11.11
C CYS A 106 -19.38 -9.23 -10.64
N VAL A 107 -19.70 -7.97 -10.88
CA VAL A 107 -18.91 -6.83 -10.42
C VAL A 107 -18.85 -6.81 -8.90
N ALA A 108 -19.99 -6.91 -8.19
CA ALA A 108 -20.03 -6.93 -6.73
C ALA A 108 -19.19 -8.07 -6.13
N ALA A 109 -19.26 -9.28 -6.68
CA ALA A 109 -18.46 -10.42 -6.23
C ALA A 109 -16.95 -10.26 -6.45
N SER A 110 -16.55 -9.61 -7.55
CA SER A 110 -15.14 -9.52 -7.97
C SER A 110 -14.38 -8.35 -7.35
N ARG A 111 -15.05 -7.46 -6.62
CA ARG A 111 -14.41 -6.31 -5.98
C ARG A 111 -13.49 -6.71 -4.84
N ASP A 112 -12.34 -6.03 -4.76
CA ASP A 112 -11.43 -6.14 -3.62
C ASP A 112 -12.12 -5.77 -2.32
N ASP A 113 -13.04 -4.79 -2.34
CA ASP A 113 -13.87 -4.39 -1.18
C ASP A 113 -14.61 -5.59 -0.56
N THR A 114 -15.19 -6.46 -1.40
CA THR A 114 -15.90 -7.67 -0.97
C THR A 114 -14.94 -8.66 -0.32
N THR A 115 -13.78 -8.86 -0.92
CA THR A 115 -12.75 -9.76 -0.39
C THR A 115 -12.18 -9.23 0.94
N LEU A 116 -11.88 -7.93 1.02
CA LEU A 116 -11.38 -7.27 2.21
C LEU A 116 -12.38 -7.37 3.36
N ASN A 117 -13.66 -7.12 3.10
CA ASN A 117 -14.71 -7.28 4.09
C ASN A 117 -14.81 -8.71 4.62
N ALA A 118 -14.74 -9.71 3.74
CA ALA A 118 -14.77 -11.11 4.13
C ALA A 118 -13.58 -11.43 5.05
N LEU A 119 -12.37 -10.95 4.73
CA LEU A 119 -11.18 -11.17 5.57
C LEU A 119 -11.30 -10.49 6.94
N ASN A 120 -11.75 -9.23 6.98
CA ASN A 120 -11.98 -8.51 8.23
C ASN A 120 -13.05 -9.22 9.08
N THR A 121 -14.16 -9.63 8.47
CA THR A 121 -15.24 -10.34 9.17
C THR A 121 -14.77 -11.68 9.70
N LEU A 122 -13.89 -12.38 8.97
CA LEU A 122 -13.29 -13.64 9.42
C LEU A 122 -12.39 -13.42 10.63
N HIS A 123 -11.52 -12.40 10.59
CA HIS A 123 -10.67 -12.02 11.71
C HIS A 123 -11.49 -11.66 12.96
N GLU A 124 -12.48 -10.77 12.82
CA GLU A 124 -13.39 -10.35 13.91
C GLU A 124 -14.25 -11.49 14.46
N SER A 125 -14.38 -12.59 13.71
CA SER A 125 -15.10 -13.80 14.13
C SER A 125 -14.18 -14.84 14.77
N GLY A 126 -12.90 -14.50 15.01
CA GLY A 126 -11.92 -15.42 15.57
C GLY A 126 -11.58 -16.57 14.61
N TYR A 127 -11.59 -16.31 13.30
CA TYR A 127 -11.33 -17.28 12.24
C TYR A 127 -12.34 -18.44 12.13
N ASP A 128 -13.51 -18.30 12.74
CA ASP A 128 -14.63 -19.22 12.61
C ASP A 128 -15.47 -18.86 11.37
N ALA A 129 -15.32 -19.64 10.30
CA ALA A 129 -16.01 -19.40 9.02
C ALA A 129 -17.55 -19.43 9.15
N GLY A 130 -18.09 -20.29 10.02
CA GLY A 130 -19.55 -20.38 10.24
C GLY A 130 -20.11 -19.11 10.86
N LYS A 131 -19.44 -18.60 11.92
CA LYS A 131 -19.81 -17.32 12.55
C LYS A 131 -19.63 -16.15 11.60
N ALA A 132 -18.55 -16.15 10.82
CA ALA A 132 -18.27 -15.10 9.86
C ALA A 132 -19.35 -15.03 8.76
N LEU A 133 -19.79 -16.19 8.23
CA LEU A 133 -20.88 -16.25 7.25
C LEU A 133 -22.21 -15.76 7.85
N GLN A 134 -22.53 -16.15 9.08
CA GLN A 134 -23.74 -15.65 9.75
C GLN A 134 -23.74 -14.12 9.93
N ARG A 135 -22.57 -13.52 10.18
CA ARG A 135 -22.42 -12.06 10.23
C ARG A 135 -22.61 -11.43 8.85
N LEU A 136 -22.00 -12.01 7.82
CA LEU A 136 -22.18 -11.55 6.44
C LEU A 136 -23.65 -11.60 6.01
N VAL A 137 -24.41 -12.64 6.34
CA VAL A 137 -25.85 -12.70 5.98
C VAL A 137 -26.65 -11.52 6.56
N LYS A 138 -26.29 -11.03 7.75
CA LYS A 138 -26.97 -9.89 8.39
C LYS A 138 -26.58 -8.54 7.76
N LYS A 139 -25.39 -8.45 7.17
CA LYS A 139 -24.85 -7.26 6.48
C LYS A 139 -24.00 -7.72 5.29
N PRO A 140 -24.62 -8.15 4.18
CA PRO A 140 -23.92 -8.82 3.08
C PRO A 140 -22.94 -7.90 2.37
N VAL A 141 -23.12 -6.58 2.50
CA VAL A 141 -22.30 -5.57 1.84
C VAL A 141 -21.93 -4.47 2.84
N PRO A 142 -20.63 -4.15 3.01
CA PRO A 142 -20.23 -2.95 3.74
C PRO A 142 -20.74 -1.70 3.04
N LYS A 143 -21.20 -0.73 3.82
CA LYS A 143 -21.58 0.61 3.33
C LYS A 143 -20.43 1.36 2.62
N LEU A 144 -19.20 0.85 2.69
CA LEU A 144 -18.01 1.46 2.11
C LEU A 144 -17.95 1.38 0.58
N ILE A 145 -18.81 0.56 -0.05
CA ILE A 145 -18.88 0.45 -1.52
C ILE A 145 -19.58 1.67 -2.16
N GLU A 146 -20.29 2.49 -1.38
CA GLU A 146 -20.88 3.74 -1.89
C GLU A 146 -19.86 4.89 -1.88
N LYS A 147 -18.84 4.75 -2.73
CA LYS A 147 -18.33 5.89 -3.48
C LYS A 147 -18.62 5.66 -4.95
N CYS A 148 -19.88 5.35 -5.25
CA CYS A 148 -20.35 5.22 -6.62
C CYS A 148 -20.26 6.60 -7.26
N TRP A 149 -19.40 6.69 -8.26
CA TRP A 149 -19.44 7.79 -9.19
C TRP A 149 -20.65 7.57 -10.07
N THR A 150 -21.53 8.56 -10.21
CA THR A 150 -22.56 8.48 -11.25
C THR A 150 -21.91 8.57 -12.62
N GLU A 151 -22.57 8.05 -13.67
CA GLU A 151 -22.03 8.17 -15.03
C GLU A 151 -21.68 9.61 -15.40
N ASP A 152 -22.49 10.57 -14.95
CA ASP A 152 -22.26 11.99 -15.20
C ASP A 152 -21.01 12.51 -14.47
N GLU A 153 -20.76 12.04 -13.25
CA GLU A 153 -19.54 12.34 -12.52
C GLU A 153 -18.32 11.74 -13.22
N VAL A 154 -18.41 10.50 -13.74
CA VAL A 154 -17.35 9.88 -14.54
C VAL A 154 -17.07 10.70 -15.80
N LYS A 155 -18.12 11.09 -16.55
CA LYS A 155 -18.00 11.93 -17.75
C LYS A 155 -17.34 13.27 -17.43
N ARG A 156 -17.74 13.92 -16.33
CA ARG A 156 -17.14 15.18 -15.84
C ARG A 156 -15.67 14.99 -15.46
N PHE A 157 -15.31 13.88 -14.81
CA PHE A 157 -13.92 13.56 -14.48
C PHE A 157 -13.04 13.37 -15.72
N VAL A 158 -13.51 12.57 -16.67
CA VAL A 158 -12.78 12.32 -17.93
C VAL A 158 -12.60 13.64 -18.70
N LYS A 159 -13.63 14.50 -18.74
CA LYS A 159 -13.51 15.85 -19.31
C LYS A 159 -12.46 16.68 -18.56
N GLY A 160 -12.47 16.65 -17.23
CA GLY A 160 -11.49 17.32 -16.39
C GLY A 160 -10.07 16.86 -16.63
N LEU A 161 -9.84 15.55 -16.78
CA LEU A 161 -8.53 14.99 -17.11
C LEU A 161 -8.02 15.49 -18.46
N ARG A 162 -8.89 15.59 -19.47
CA ARG A 162 -8.53 16.11 -20.80
C ARG A 162 -8.23 17.60 -20.78
N GLN A 163 -8.97 18.39 -20.00
CA GLN A 163 -8.86 19.85 -19.98
C GLN A 163 -7.76 20.37 -19.03
N TYR A 164 -7.61 19.74 -17.87
CA TYR A 164 -6.76 20.20 -16.77
C TYR A 164 -5.60 19.24 -16.45
N GLY A 165 -5.46 18.13 -17.18
CA GLY A 165 -4.45 17.11 -16.90
C GLY A 165 -4.67 16.46 -15.52
N LYS A 166 -3.57 16.16 -14.80
CA LYS A 166 -3.62 15.56 -13.45
C LYS A 166 -3.81 16.58 -12.32
N ASN A 167 -4.37 17.75 -12.62
CA ASN A 167 -4.70 18.74 -11.59
C ASN A 167 -6.02 18.36 -10.89
N PHE A 168 -5.96 17.36 -10.01
CA PHE A 168 -7.14 16.83 -9.32
C PHE A 168 -7.82 17.87 -8.42
N PHE A 169 -7.06 18.82 -7.87
CA PHE A 169 -7.62 19.93 -7.09
C PHE A 169 -8.57 20.78 -7.93
N ARG A 170 -8.14 21.14 -9.15
CA ARG A 170 -8.93 21.94 -10.07
C ARG A 170 -10.12 21.17 -10.64
N ILE A 171 -9.92 19.90 -11.01
CA ILE A 171 -11.00 19.01 -11.47
C ILE A 171 -12.08 18.88 -10.40
N ARG A 172 -11.70 18.65 -9.13
CA ARG A 172 -12.63 18.59 -8.01
C ARG A 172 -13.38 19.91 -7.85
N LYS A 173 -12.65 21.02 -7.75
CA LYS A 173 -13.24 22.35 -7.51
C LYS A 173 -14.25 22.76 -8.58
N GLU A 174 -13.95 22.51 -9.85
CA GLU A 174 -14.74 23.04 -10.97
C GLU A 174 -15.77 22.05 -11.52
N LEU A 175 -15.53 20.74 -11.43
CA LEU A 175 -16.37 19.73 -12.10
C LEU A 175 -17.03 18.76 -11.11
N LEU A 176 -16.49 18.60 -9.90
CA LEU A 176 -16.92 17.61 -8.91
C LEU A 176 -16.85 18.17 -7.47
N PRO A 177 -17.57 19.27 -7.18
CA PRO A 177 -17.43 19.99 -5.89
C PRO A 177 -17.87 19.15 -4.68
N ASN A 178 -18.74 18.16 -4.91
CA ASN A 178 -19.26 17.24 -3.89
C ASN A 178 -18.36 16.04 -3.62
N LYS A 179 -17.24 15.89 -4.34
CA LYS A 179 -16.26 14.82 -4.12
C LYS A 179 -15.06 15.35 -3.35
N GLU A 180 -14.41 14.47 -2.61
CA GLU A 180 -13.17 14.77 -1.91
C GLU A 180 -11.96 14.26 -2.71
N THR A 181 -10.86 15.02 -2.68
CA THR A 181 -9.60 14.60 -3.34
C THR A 181 -8.88 13.50 -2.55
N GLU A 182 -9.25 13.27 -1.30
CA GLU A 182 -8.61 12.31 -0.38
C GLU A 182 -9.09 10.88 -0.58
N HIS A 183 -9.52 10.52 -1.79
CA HIS A 183 -9.66 9.11 -2.12
C HIS A 183 -8.29 8.58 -2.46
N ARG A 184 -7.74 7.84 -1.48
CA ARG A 184 -6.66 6.88 -1.61
C ARG A 184 -7.09 5.85 -2.66
N CYS A 185 -7.07 6.26 -3.92
CA CYS A 185 -7.01 5.38 -5.06
C CYS A 185 -5.69 4.66 -4.86
N LEU A 186 -5.74 3.45 -4.29
CA LEU A 186 -4.72 2.46 -4.51
C LEU A 186 -4.69 2.29 -6.01
N THR A 187 -3.88 3.10 -6.67
CA THR A 187 -3.59 2.95 -8.07
C THR A 187 -2.89 1.61 -8.17
N SER A 188 -3.64 0.56 -8.47
CA SER A 188 -3.13 -0.56 -9.22
C SER A 188 -2.65 0.01 -10.56
N LYS A 189 -1.44 0.59 -10.52
CA LYS A 189 -0.62 0.82 -11.69
C LYS A 189 -0.19 -0.57 -12.15
N GLN A 190 -1.01 -1.24 -12.94
CA GLN A 190 -0.45 -1.95 -14.08
C GLN A 190 -0.24 -0.91 -15.18
N LYS A 191 0.90 -0.21 -15.07
CA LYS A 191 1.59 0.26 -16.26
C LYS A 191 2.05 -1.00 -16.98
N ASN A 192 1.29 -1.48 -17.95
CA ASN A 192 1.89 -2.25 -19.03
C ASN A 192 2.64 -1.26 -19.90
N PHE A 193 3.96 -1.25 -19.76
CA PHE A 193 4.92 -0.58 -20.63
C PHE A 193 5.98 -1.63 -20.99
N GLY A 194 5.99 -2.04 -22.27
CA GLY A 194 7.07 -2.76 -22.97
C GLY A 194 7.23 -4.23 -22.60
N ASP A 195 7.38 -5.18 -23.53
CA ASP A 195 7.70 -5.08 -24.96
C ASP A 195 6.55 -5.52 -25.88
#